data_AF-A0A945CXJ0-F1
#
_entry.id   AF-A0A945CXJ0-F1
#
_cell.length_a   1.000
_cell.length_b   1.000
_cell.length_c   1.000
_cell.angle_alpha   90.00
_cell.angle_beta   90.00
_cell.angle_gamma   90.00
#
_symmetry.space_group_name_H-M   'P 1'
#
loop_
_entity.id
_entity.type
_entity.pdbx_description
1 polymer ?
#
loop_
_entity_poly.entity_id
_entity_poly.type
_entity_poly.pdbx_seq_one_letter_code
_entity_poly.pdbx_strand_id
1 'polypeptide(L)'
;MTSTIFESTLNTSFIALIGPFGWIEVTALLIIGVLVFGKRLPEVGRNFGKSIVEFKKGIKGIGDDIDSEEKKSNADTEAVEQKTADLPPAKVTPDPTKEVEEVDSHLDD
;
A
#
# COMPACT_ATOMS: atom_id res chain seq x y z
N MET A 1 38.15 -9.04 -44.84
CA MET A 1 37.75 -10.13 -43.92
C MET A 1 37.50 -9.67 -42.49
N THR A 2 38.17 -8.61 -42.02
CA THR A 2 37.97 -8.02 -40.67
C THR A 2 36.75 -7.10 -40.55
N SER A 3 36.25 -6.53 -41.65
CA SER A 3 35.09 -5.63 -41.66
C SER A 3 33.75 -6.32 -41.37
N THR A 4 33.61 -7.63 -41.65
CA THR A 4 32.37 -8.38 -41.40
C THR A 4 32.19 -8.77 -39.93
N ILE A 5 33.30 -8.99 -39.20
CA ILE A 5 33.24 -9.42 -37.79
C ILE A 5 32.82 -8.26 -36.87
N PHE A 6 33.18 -7.01 -37.20
CA PHE A 6 32.79 -5.84 -36.42
C PHE A 6 31.28 -5.57 -36.47
N GLU A 7 30.68 -5.60 -37.66
CA GLU A 7 29.23 -5.45 -37.87
C GLU A 7 28.43 -6.60 -37.22
N SER A 8 28.88 -7.85 -37.37
CA SER A 8 28.22 -9.00 -36.74
C SER A 8 28.34 -8.99 -35.21
N THR A 9 29.44 -8.47 -34.64
CA THR A 9 29.61 -8.38 -33.19
C THR A 9 28.74 -7.27 -32.59
N LEU A 10 28.61 -6.12 -33.24
CA LEU A 10 27.66 -5.08 -32.81
C LEU A 10 26.23 -5.65 -32.78
N ASN A 11 25.76 -6.27 -33.87
CA ASN A 11 24.40 -6.80 -33.93
C ASN A 11 24.16 -7.95 -32.94
N THR A 12 25.15 -8.82 -32.74
CA THR A 12 25.06 -9.93 -31.78
C THR A 12 25.17 -9.45 -30.33
N SER A 13 26.00 -8.46 -30.02
CA SER A 13 26.08 -7.86 -28.69
C SER A 13 24.86 -7.03 -28.36
N PHE A 14 24.19 -6.41 -29.34
CA PHE A 14 22.84 -5.89 -29.14
C PHE A 14 21.92 -7.03 -28.73
N ILE A 15 21.73 -8.09 -29.52
CA ILE A 15 20.82 -9.21 -29.20
C ILE A 15 21.21 -9.99 -27.93
N ALA A 16 22.48 -10.04 -27.55
CA ALA A 16 22.97 -10.79 -26.38
C ALA A 16 22.94 -9.96 -25.07
N LEU A 17 23.00 -8.63 -25.13
CA LEU A 17 22.91 -7.75 -23.95
C LEU A 17 21.46 -7.54 -23.49
N ILE A 18 20.50 -7.63 -24.41
CA ILE A 18 19.05 -7.76 -24.18
C ILE A 18 18.71 -9.26 -24.27
N GLY A 19 18.85 -10.01 -23.17
CA GLY A 19 18.47 -11.43 -23.11
C GLY A 19 17.05 -11.73 -23.61
N PRO A 20 16.60 -13.00 -23.63
CA PRO A 20 15.36 -13.44 -24.30
C PRO A 20 14.04 -12.85 -23.76
N PHE A 21 14.11 -12.06 -22.68
CA PHE A 21 13.02 -11.27 -22.10
C PHE A 21 13.59 -9.93 -21.62
N GLY A 22 14.29 -9.26 -22.53
CA GLY A 22 14.99 -8.02 -22.28
C GLY A 22 14.12 -6.82 -22.64
N TRP A 23 14.69 -5.62 -22.46
CA TRP A 23 14.07 -4.35 -22.84
C TRP A 23 13.58 -4.31 -24.30
N ILE A 24 14.02 -5.24 -25.15
CA ILE A 24 13.61 -5.37 -26.55
C ILE A 24 12.15 -5.78 -26.69
N GLU A 25 11.64 -6.72 -25.89
CA GLU A 25 10.22 -7.12 -25.93
C GLU A 25 9.33 -5.93 -25.52
N VAL A 26 9.71 -5.22 -24.45
CA VAL A 26 8.97 -4.04 -23.99
C VAL A 26 9.00 -2.94 -25.05
N THR A 27 10.15 -2.71 -25.67
CA THR A 27 10.29 -1.70 -26.74
C THR A 27 9.51 -2.10 -27.99
N ALA A 28 9.50 -3.38 -28.37
CA ALA A 28 8.72 -3.89 -29.49
C ALA A 28 7.21 -3.72 -29.26
N LEU A 29 6.71 -4.04 -28.06
CA LEU A 29 5.32 -3.80 -27.69
C LEU A 29 4.97 -2.30 -27.66
N LEU A 30 5.89 -1.46 -27.21
CA LEU A 30 5.74 0.00 -27.25
C LEU A 30 5.60 0.49 -28.70
N ILE A 31 6.46 0.03 -29.61
CA ILE A 31 6.39 0.36 -31.04
C ILE A 31 5.05 -0.09 -31.63
N ILE A 32 4.60 -1.32 -31.37
CA ILE A 32 3.30 -1.81 -31.83
C ILE A 32 2.16 -0.95 -31.26
N GLY A 33 2.21 -0.64 -29.97
CA GLY A 33 1.24 0.25 -29.32
C GLY A 33 1.21 1.64 -29.99
N VAL A 34 2.37 2.23 -30.29
CA VAL A 34 2.46 3.51 -31.00
C VAL A 34 1.94 3.40 -32.43
N LEU A 35 2.11 2.28 -33.12
CA LEU A 35 1.56 2.10 -34.47
C LEU A 35 0.02 1.99 -34.44
N VAL A 36 -0.53 1.28 -33.45
CA VAL A 36 -1.99 1.10 -33.31
C VAL A 36 -2.66 2.39 -32.84
N PHE A 37 -2.12 3.04 -31.81
CA PHE A 37 -2.71 4.24 -31.22
C PHE A 37 -2.24 5.54 -31.89
N GLY A 38 -1.08 5.54 -32.55
CA GLY A 38 -0.52 6.69 -33.25
C GLY A 38 -0.44 7.94 -32.37
N LYS A 39 -0.96 9.04 -32.92
CA LYS A 39 -1.04 10.34 -32.24
C LYS A 39 -2.01 10.37 -31.05
N ARG A 40 -2.84 9.32 -30.86
CA ARG A 40 -3.79 9.21 -29.75
C ARG A 40 -3.15 8.62 -28.50
N LEU A 41 -1.98 8.01 -28.57
CA LEU A 41 -1.26 7.49 -27.39
C LEU A 41 -1.06 8.55 -26.27
N PRO A 42 -0.60 9.79 -26.53
CA PRO A 42 -0.49 10.82 -25.50
C PRO A 42 -1.86 11.25 -24.94
N GLU A 43 -2.91 11.21 -25.75
CA GLU A 43 -4.28 11.53 -25.33
C GLU A 43 -4.81 10.44 -24.38
N VAL A 44 -4.63 9.17 -24.72
CA VAL A 44 -4.97 8.00 -23.89
C VAL A 44 -4.16 8.00 -22.59
N GLY A 45 -2.85 8.24 -22.66
CA GLY A 45 -1.98 8.33 -21.48
C GLY A 45 -2.37 9.49 -20.55
N ARG A 46 -2.77 10.64 -21.10
CA ARG A 46 -3.24 11.79 -20.30
C ARG A 46 -4.58 11.53 -19.64
N ASN A 47 -5.49 10.81 -20.30
CA ASN A 47 -6.77 10.41 -19.71
C ASN A 47 -6.58 9.35 -18.62
N PHE A 48 -5.76 8.32 -18.88
CA PHE A 48 -5.42 7.27 -17.91
C PHE A 48 -4.65 7.82 -16.71
N GLY A 49 -3.72 8.75 -16.94
CA GLY A 49 -2.96 9.42 -15.88
C GLY A 49 -3.85 10.26 -14.94
N LYS A 50 -4.88 10.93 -15.47
CA LYS A 50 -5.87 11.61 -14.62
C LYS A 50 -6.62 10.63 -13.72
N SER A 51 -7.05 9.48 -14.27
CA SER A 51 -7.71 8.42 -13.49
C SER A 51 -6.81 7.91 -12.36
N ILE A 52 -5.52 7.69 -12.62
CA ILE A 52 -4.56 7.25 -11.58
C ILE A 52 -4.38 8.32 -10.49
N VAL A 53 -4.35 9.61 -10.86
CA VAL A 53 -4.17 10.71 -9.91
C VAL A 53 -5.41 10.89 -9.03
N GLU A 54 -6.60 10.81 -9.60
CA GLU A 54 -7.87 10.86 -8.86
C GLU A 54 -8.04 9.64 -7.95
N PHE A 55 -7.71 8.45 -8.44
CA PHE A 55 -7.69 7.23 -7.64
C PHE A 55 -6.75 7.35 -6.42
N LYS A 56 -5.52 7.87 -6.62
CA LYS A 56 -4.57 8.11 -5.54
C LYS A 56 -5.09 9.13 -4.52
N LYS A 57 -5.77 10.20 -4.97
CA LYS A 57 -6.38 11.19 -4.08
C LYS A 57 -7.54 10.60 -3.28
N GLY A 58 -8.36 9.76 -3.90
CA GLY A 58 -9.44 9.05 -3.22
C GLY A 58 -8.92 8.14 -2.10
N ILE A 59 -7.93 7.30 -2.39
CA ILE A 59 -7.30 6.43 -1.38
C ILE A 59 -6.67 7.24 -0.25
N LYS A 60 -5.96 8.34 -0.58
CA LYS A 60 -5.33 9.18 0.44
C LYS A 60 -6.37 9.88 1.32
N GLY A 61 -7.45 10.40 0.74
CA GLY A 61 -8.54 11.04 1.50
C GLY A 61 -9.16 10.08 2.53
N ILE A 62 -9.37 8.82 2.14
CA ILE A 62 -9.88 7.79 3.06
C ILE A 62 -8.91 7.53 4.21
N GLY A 63 -7.59 7.46 3.93
CA GLY A 63 -6.59 7.30 4.99
C GLY A 63 -6.52 8.49 5.94
N ASP A 64 -6.58 9.71 5.40
CA ASP A 64 -6.55 10.95 6.19
C ASP A 64 -7.84 11.13 7.03
N ASP A 65 -9.00 10.67 6.54
CA ASP A 65 -10.27 10.70 7.28
C ASP A 65 -10.27 9.74 8.49
N ILE A 66 -9.72 8.53 8.33
CA ILE A 66 -9.58 7.55 9.41
C ILE A 66 -8.65 8.09 10.52
N ASP A 67 -7.53 8.70 10.15
CA ASP A 67 -6.56 9.28 11.09
C ASP A 67 -7.10 10.55 11.80
N SER A 68 -8.00 11.27 11.14
CA SER A 68 -8.62 12.50 11.67
C SER A 68 -9.75 12.22 12.67
N GLU A 69 -10.47 11.10 12.52
CA GLU A 69 -11.52 10.67 13.46
C GLU A 69 -10.90 10.22 14.80
N GLU A 70 -9.75 9.55 14.79
CA GLU A 70 -9.02 9.19 16.02
C GLU A 70 -8.52 10.42 16.81
N LYS A 71 -8.14 11.50 16.12
CA LYS A 71 -7.70 12.75 16.78
C LYS A 71 -8.83 13.60 17.34
N LYS A 72 -10.04 13.56 16.77
CA LYS A 72 -11.20 14.31 17.31
C LYS A 72 -11.79 13.67 18.56
N SER A 73 -11.66 12.35 18.74
CA SER A 73 -12.14 11.66 19.94
C SER A 73 -11.36 11.99 21.22
N ASN A 74 -10.17 12.60 21.12
CA ASN A 74 -9.32 12.91 22.28
C ASN A 74 -9.38 14.38 22.73
N ALA A 75 -10.13 15.26 22.05
CA ALA A 75 -10.19 16.68 22.37
C ALA A 75 -11.37 17.09 23.29
N ASP A 76 -12.34 16.19 23.53
CA ASP A 76 -13.53 16.45 24.37
C ASP A 76 -13.45 15.82 25.78
N THR A 77 -12.27 15.38 26.23
CA THR A 77 -12.05 14.79 27.58
C THR A 77 -11.02 15.59 28.38
N GLU A 78 -11.07 16.93 28.39
CA GLU A 78 -10.19 17.74 29.26
C GLU A 78 -10.91 18.90 29.98
N ALA A 79 -12.25 18.89 30.05
CA ALA A 79 -13.02 19.95 30.72
C ALA A 79 -13.89 19.48 31.91
N VAL A 80 -13.65 18.27 32.45
CA VAL A 80 -14.39 17.75 33.63
C VAL A 80 -13.45 17.14 34.67
N GLU A 81 -12.45 17.89 35.15
CA GLU A 81 -11.67 17.43 36.30
C GLU A 81 -11.13 18.58 37.18
N GLN A 82 -11.97 19.56 37.54
CA GLN A 82 -11.61 20.50 38.64
C GLN A 82 -12.78 20.89 39.56
N LYS A 83 -13.90 20.15 39.56
CA LYS A 83 -14.99 20.33 40.53
C LYS A 83 -15.38 19.04 41.24
N THR A 84 -14.39 18.33 41.76
CA THR A 84 -14.57 17.19 42.68
C THR A 84 -13.50 17.25 43.77
N ALA A 85 -13.35 18.43 44.37
CA ALA A 85 -12.52 18.65 45.55
C ALA A 85 -13.30 18.47 46.87
N ASP A 86 -14.28 17.57 46.91
CA ASP A 86 -15.00 17.26 48.15
C ASP A 86 -15.72 15.91 48.07
N LEU A 87 -15.02 14.79 48.28
CA LEU A 87 -15.56 13.54 48.85
C LEU A 87 -14.37 12.63 49.30
N PRO A 88 -14.46 11.99 50.48
CA PRO A 88 -13.33 11.34 51.18
C PRO A 88 -12.83 10.01 50.55
N PRO A 89 -11.58 9.58 50.86
CA PRO A 89 -10.97 8.41 50.25
C PRO A 89 -11.59 7.12 50.79
N ALA A 90 -12.44 6.47 49.99
CA ALA A 90 -12.89 5.11 50.28
C ALA A 90 -11.78 4.11 49.91
N LYS A 91 -11.01 3.75 50.91
CA LYS A 91 -10.06 2.63 50.91
C LYS A 91 -10.82 1.30 50.91
N VAL A 92 -10.75 0.52 49.82
CA VAL A 92 -10.87 -0.96 49.86
C VAL A 92 -9.91 -1.56 48.82
N THR A 93 -8.76 -1.96 49.35
CA THR A 93 -7.80 -3.05 49.05
C THR A 93 -8.01 -3.94 47.80
N PRO A 94 -6.92 -4.37 47.13
CA PRO A 94 -6.92 -5.36 46.04
C PRO A 94 -7.26 -6.78 46.56
N ASP A 95 -8.07 -7.54 45.82
CA ASP A 95 -8.25 -8.98 46.06
C ASP A 95 -8.04 -9.75 44.74
N PRO A 96 -6.91 -10.45 44.58
CA PRO A 96 -6.73 -11.46 43.54
C PRO A 96 -7.44 -12.75 43.97
N THR A 97 -7.79 -13.61 43.01
CA THR A 97 -8.20 -15.03 43.21
C THR A 97 -9.70 -15.31 43.34
N LYS A 98 -10.32 -15.57 42.18
CA LYS A 98 -11.25 -16.69 41.92
C LYS A 98 -11.04 -17.03 40.44
N GLU A 99 -10.33 -18.07 40.00
CA GLU A 99 -10.52 -19.50 40.32
C GLU A 99 -12.00 -19.82 40.49
N VAL A 100 -12.71 -20.13 39.38
CA VAL A 100 -13.22 -21.47 39.03
C VAL A 100 -13.81 -21.38 37.60
N GLU A 101 -13.19 -22.02 36.61
CA GLU A 101 -13.94 -22.64 35.51
C GLU A 101 -13.15 -23.86 35.00
N GLU A 102 -13.23 -24.91 35.80
CA GLU A 102 -12.94 -26.30 35.44
C GLU A 102 -14.22 -26.87 34.81
N VAL A 103 -14.20 -27.15 33.50
CA VAL A 103 -15.19 -28.01 32.85
C VAL A 103 -14.47 -28.93 31.86
N ASP A 104 -14.15 -30.11 32.38
CA ASP A 104 -14.52 -31.41 31.83
C ASP A 104 -14.21 -31.70 30.35
N SER A 105 -13.19 -32.54 30.15
CA SER A 105 -13.26 -33.60 29.12
C SER A 105 -12.47 -34.81 29.60
N HIS A 106 -13.13 -35.59 30.47
CA HIS A 106 -12.82 -37.00 30.69
C HIS A 106 -13.72 -37.87 29.79
N LEU A 107 -13.28 -39.11 29.54
CA LEU A 107 -13.91 -40.24 28.83
C LEU A 107 -13.52 -40.37 27.34
N ASP A 108 -12.65 -41.30 26.93
CA ASP A 108 -12.65 -42.79 26.99
C ASP A 108 -13.25 -43.42 25.71
N ASP A 109 -12.38 -43.99 24.86
CA ASP A 109 -12.49 -45.29 24.16
C ASP A 109 -11.23 -45.58 23.32
#